data_AF-A0A7W6N7Z5-F1
#
_entry.id   AF-A0A7W6N7Z5-F1
#
_cell.length_a   1.000
_cell.length_b   1.000
_cell.length_c   1.000
_cell.angle_alpha   90.00
_cell.angle_beta   90.00
_cell.angle_gamma   90.00
#
_symmetry.space_group_name_H-M   'P 1'
#
loop_
_entity.id
_entity.type
_entity.pdbx_description
1 polymer ?
#
loop_
_entity_poly.entity_id
_entity_poly.type
_entity_poly.pdbx_seq_one_letter_code
_entity_poly.pdbx_strand_id
1 'polypeptide(L)'
;MRSFSMTLLVGACCALAAGSAAYAQSADTRIASMPFGECLSIISEASQDMDEEPVKLVSTNDVVTVRLNATDGFVTVSCEREGSRMTLTKSPVPAAAGLSASR
;
A
#
# COMPACT_ATOMS: atom_id res chain seq x y z
N MET A 1 40.56 8.20 53.38
CA MET A 1 39.78 9.37 52.94
C MET A 1 40.67 10.17 52.00
N ARG A 2 40.38 10.54 50.75
CA ARG A 2 39.26 10.41 49.80
C ARG A 2 39.93 10.51 48.40
N SER A 3 39.76 9.49 47.58
CA SER A 3 38.85 9.47 46.42
C SER A 3 39.38 10.26 45.21
N PHE A 4 39.95 9.50 44.27
CA PHE A 4 40.31 9.95 42.93
C PHE A 4 39.03 10.26 42.13
N SER A 5 38.96 11.45 41.54
CA SER A 5 38.03 11.77 40.46
C SER A 5 38.66 11.34 39.13
N MET A 6 38.01 10.46 38.38
CA MET A 6 38.24 10.40 36.93
C MET A 6 36.92 10.08 36.22
N THR A 7 36.39 11.17 35.67
CA THR A 7 35.29 11.27 34.71
C THR A 7 35.52 10.35 33.52
N LEU A 8 34.53 9.53 33.15
CA LEU A 8 34.51 8.86 31.85
C LEU A 8 33.20 9.23 31.12
N LEU A 9 33.41 9.98 30.05
CA LEU A 9 32.47 10.57 29.12
C LEU A 9 31.77 9.51 28.24
N VAL A 10 30.54 9.88 27.85
CA VAL A 10 29.93 9.65 26.53
C VAL A 10 29.55 8.20 26.22
N GLY A 11 28.33 7.86 26.66
CA GLY A 11 27.56 6.75 26.11
C GLY A 11 26.96 7.15 24.75
N ALA A 12 27.24 6.33 23.75
CA ALA A 12 27.02 6.53 22.34
C ALA A 12 25.56 6.86 21.94
N CYS A 13 25.44 7.83 21.02
CA CYS A 13 24.30 7.99 20.12
C CYS A 13 24.05 6.69 19.34
N CYS A 14 23.09 5.88 19.76
CA CYS A 14 22.40 4.96 18.86
C CYS A 14 21.17 5.67 18.31
N ALA A 15 21.36 6.43 17.23
CA ALA A 15 20.27 6.87 16.38
C ALA A 15 19.69 5.62 15.69
N LEU A 16 18.68 5.02 16.30
CA LEU A 16 17.77 4.13 15.58
C LEU A 16 17.03 5.02 14.58
N ALA A 17 17.57 5.13 13.38
CA ALA A 17 16.82 5.55 12.21
C ALA A 17 15.75 4.48 11.96
N ALA A 18 14.66 4.56 12.72
CA ALA A 18 13.41 3.92 12.38
C ALA A 18 12.98 4.57 11.07
N GLY A 19 13.36 3.93 9.96
CA GLY A 19 12.88 4.21 8.63
C GLY A 19 11.37 4.05 8.64
N SER A 20 10.70 5.11 9.06
CA SER A 20 9.26 5.25 8.98
C SER A 20 9.01 5.50 7.50
N ALA A 21 8.81 4.42 6.75
CA ALA A 21 8.19 4.51 5.44
C ALA A 21 6.78 5.07 5.68
N ALA A 22 6.68 6.39 5.78
CA ALA A 22 5.45 7.12 5.88
C ALA A 22 4.79 7.04 4.51
N TYR A 23 4.07 5.96 4.27
CA TYR A 23 3.16 5.90 3.14
C TYR A 23 2.07 6.94 3.40
N ALA A 24 2.04 7.99 2.59
CA ALA A 24 1.02 9.01 2.65
C ALA A 24 -0.35 8.34 2.43
N GLN A 25 -1.10 8.16 3.52
CA GLN A 25 -2.48 7.72 3.47
C GLN A 25 -3.31 8.89 2.91
N SER A 26 -3.53 8.89 1.59
CA SER A 26 -4.53 9.75 0.97
C SER A 26 -5.94 9.27 1.39
N ALA A 27 -6.94 10.15 1.40
CA ALA A 27 -8.32 9.78 1.73
C ALA A 27 -8.84 8.60 0.87
N ASP A 28 -8.36 8.52 -0.37
CA ASP A 28 -8.71 7.48 -1.35
C ASP A 28 -7.76 6.28 -1.33
N THR A 29 -6.71 6.29 -0.51
CA THR A 29 -5.73 5.20 -0.42
C THR A 29 -5.75 4.54 0.95
N ARG A 30 -5.99 3.23 0.96
CA ARG A 30 -5.96 2.40 2.15
C ARG A 30 -4.84 1.38 2.02
N ILE A 31 -4.13 1.16 3.12
CA ILE A 31 -3.03 0.23 3.20
C ILE A 31 -3.35 -0.74 4.33
N ALA A 32 -3.24 -2.03 4.05
CA ALA A 32 -3.43 -3.09 5.01
C ALA A 32 -2.22 -4.04 4.97
N SER A 33 -1.78 -4.51 6.13
CA SER A 33 -0.81 -5.61 6.21
C SER A 33 -1.55 -6.92 5.99
N MET A 34 -1.14 -7.68 4.98
CA MET A 34 -1.81 -8.90 4.54
C MET A 34 -0.85 -9.80 3.77
N PRO A 35 -0.91 -11.13 3.95
CA PRO A 35 -0.16 -12.07 3.13
C PRO A 35 -0.44 -11.92 1.63
N PHE A 36 0.58 -12.05 0.80
CA PHE A 36 0.46 -11.91 -0.65
C PHE A 36 -0.61 -12.82 -1.27
N GLY A 37 -0.68 -14.08 -0.84
CA GLY A 37 -1.67 -15.03 -1.33
C GLY A 37 -3.11 -14.61 -1.01
N GLU A 38 -3.36 -14.09 0.19
CA GLU A 38 -4.67 -13.60 0.61
C GLU A 38 -5.06 -12.34 -0.19
N CYS A 39 -4.10 -11.45 -0.45
CA CYS A 39 -4.33 -10.28 -1.30
C CYS A 39 -4.73 -10.67 -2.73
N LEU A 40 -4.10 -11.71 -3.30
CA LEU A 40 -4.50 -12.25 -4.61
C LEU A 40 -5.89 -12.88 -4.58
N SER A 41 -6.26 -13.58 -3.50
CA SER A 41 -7.61 -14.12 -3.34
C SER A 41 -8.65 -13.02 -3.32
N ILE A 42 -8.41 -11.90 -2.63
CA ILE A 42 -9.34 -10.75 -2.61
C ILE A 42 -9.52 -10.16 -4.01
N ILE A 43 -8.46 -10.06 -4.81
CA ILE A 43 -8.57 -9.62 -6.20
C ILE A 43 -9.48 -10.57 -6.99
N SER A 44 -9.29 -11.89 -6.81
CA SER A 44 -10.09 -12.92 -7.49
C SER A 44 -11.55 -12.89 -7.04
N GLU A 45 -11.83 -12.74 -5.75
CA GLU A 45 -13.18 -12.63 -5.20
C GLU A 45 -13.87 -11.37 -5.71
N ALA A 46 -13.21 -10.22 -5.61
CA ALA A 46 -13.75 -8.96 -6.12
C ALA A 46 -14.05 -9.02 -7.62
N SER A 47 -13.20 -9.66 -8.42
CA SER A 47 -13.47 -9.83 -9.86
C SER A 47 -14.71 -10.68 -10.16
N GLN A 48 -14.95 -11.71 -9.35
CA GLN A 48 -16.12 -12.58 -9.51
C GLN A 48 -17.39 -11.87 -9.06
N ASP A 49 -17.33 -11.16 -7.93
CA ASP A 49 -18.47 -10.40 -7.41
C ASP A 49 -18.93 -9.28 -8.35
N MET A 50 -17.98 -8.71 -9.11
CA MET A 50 -18.23 -7.66 -10.08
C MET A 50 -18.51 -8.18 -11.50
N ASP A 51 -18.41 -9.50 -11.72
CA ASP A 51 -18.48 -10.14 -13.05
C ASP A 51 -17.55 -9.46 -14.08
N GLU A 52 -16.38 -9.02 -13.62
CA GLU A 52 -15.45 -8.22 -14.44
C GLU A 52 -14.00 -8.64 -14.23
N GLU A 53 -13.28 -8.87 -15.33
CA GLU A 53 -11.88 -9.29 -15.29
C GLU A 53 -10.96 -8.12 -14.88
N PRO A 54 -10.06 -8.29 -13.88
CA PRO A 54 -9.15 -7.24 -13.48
C PRO A 54 -8.14 -6.92 -14.58
N VAL A 55 -7.95 -5.64 -14.86
CA VAL A 55 -6.89 -5.19 -15.75
C VAL A 55 -5.55 -5.26 -15.01
N LYS A 56 -4.70 -6.23 -15.34
CA LYS A 56 -3.35 -6.35 -14.78
C LYS A 56 -2.47 -5.21 -15.30
N LEU A 57 -2.01 -4.35 -14.40
CA LEU A 57 -1.09 -3.26 -14.70
C LEU A 57 0.37 -3.69 -14.52
N VAL A 58 0.64 -4.44 -13.45
CA VAL A 58 1.96 -4.98 -13.11
C VAL A 58 1.77 -6.40 -12.59
N SER A 59 2.60 -7.33 -13.03
CA SER A 59 2.62 -8.70 -12.51
C SER A 59 4.06 -9.21 -12.50
N THR A 60 4.67 -9.16 -11.33
CA THR A 60 6.00 -9.72 -11.06
C THR A 60 5.89 -10.75 -9.92
N ASN A 61 7.00 -11.40 -9.57
CA ASN A 61 7.02 -12.32 -8.44
C ASN A 61 6.76 -11.61 -7.10
N ASP A 62 7.14 -10.34 -7.02
CA ASP A 62 7.14 -9.57 -5.77
C ASP A 62 5.95 -8.62 -5.66
N VAL A 63 5.42 -8.14 -6.79
CA VAL A 63 4.31 -7.18 -6.82
C VAL A 63 3.32 -7.53 -7.91
N VAL A 64 2.04 -7.55 -7.54
CA VAL A 64 0.93 -7.63 -8.49
C VAL A 64 0.05 -6.41 -8.29
N THR A 65 -0.13 -5.62 -9.35
CA THR A 65 -1.02 -4.47 -9.35
C THR A 65 -2.08 -4.67 -10.42
N VAL A 66 -3.33 -4.61 -10.00
CA VAL A 66 -4.51 -4.72 -10.87
C VAL A 66 -5.38 -3.48 -10.74
N ARG A 67 -6.19 -3.24 -11.76
CA ARG A 67 -7.24 -2.24 -11.75
C ARG A 67 -8.57 -2.93 -11.97
N LEU A 68 -9.49 -2.69 -11.04
CA LEU A 68 -10.89 -3.06 -11.11
C LEU A 68 -11.68 -1.83 -11.51
N ASN A 69 -12.58 -1.95 -12.48
CA ASN A 69 -13.53 -0.86 -12.76
C ASN A 69 -14.59 -0.84 -11.66
N ALA A 70 -15.12 0.34 -11.35
CA ALA A 70 -16.21 0.52 -10.42
C ALA A 70 -17.22 1.50 -11.04
N THR A 71 -18.46 1.51 -10.56
CA THR A 71 -19.51 2.37 -11.12
C THR A 71 -19.13 3.86 -11.14
N ASP A 72 -18.30 4.30 -10.19
CA ASP A 72 -17.89 5.69 -10.02
C ASP A 72 -16.40 5.96 -10.36
N GLY A 73 -15.71 5.01 -10.98
CA GLY A 73 -14.27 5.12 -11.18
C GLY A 73 -13.56 3.80 -11.41
N PHE A 74 -12.39 3.70 -10.82
CA PHE A 74 -11.62 2.48 -10.77
C PHE A 74 -10.92 2.36 -9.42
N VAL A 75 -10.72 1.12 -8.99
CA VAL A 75 -9.94 0.79 -7.80
C VAL A 75 -8.68 0.08 -8.26
N THR A 76 -7.53 0.65 -7.89
CA THR A 76 -6.24 0.00 -8.11
C THR A 76 -5.89 -0.77 -6.85
N VAL A 77 -5.58 -2.05 -7.00
CA VAL A 77 -5.13 -2.92 -5.92
C VAL A 77 -3.70 -3.33 -6.20
N SER A 78 -2.79 -3.10 -5.26
CA SER A 78 -1.40 -3.53 -5.33
C SER A 78 -1.08 -4.47 -4.16
N CYS A 79 -0.70 -5.70 -4.48
CA CYS A 79 -0.25 -6.72 -3.55
C CYS A 79 1.28 -6.78 -3.60
N GLU A 80 1.95 -6.55 -2.48
CA GLU A 80 3.39 -6.62 -2.32
C GLU A 80 3.76 -7.82 -1.42
N ARG A 81 4.66 -8.67 -1.92
CA ARG A 81 5.08 -9.91 -1.24
C ARG A 81 6.01 -9.65 -0.07
N GLU A 82 7.14 -8.98 -0.32
CA GLU A 82 8.19 -8.74 0.68
C GLU A 82 7.64 -7.95 1.89
N GLY A 83 6.84 -6.92 1.61
CA GLY A 83 6.21 -6.10 2.64
C GLY A 83 4.96 -6.73 3.28
N SER A 84 4.47 -7.86 2.76
CA SER A 84 3.16 -8.44 3.12
C SER A 84 2.09 -7.36 3.23
N ARG A 85 1.88 -6.64 2.14
CA ARG A 85 1.13 -5.40 2.14
C ARG A 85 0.19 -5.31 0.94
N MET A 86 -1.04 -4.92 1.22
CA MET A 86 -2.05 -4.57 0.24
C MET A 86 -2.23 -3.06 0.25
N THR A 87 -2.20 -2.44 -0.93
CA THR A 87 -2.55 -1.04 -1.14
C THR A 87 -3.76 -0.95 -2.06
N LEU A 88 -4.84 -0.35 -1.59
CA LEU A 88 -6.03 -0.03 -2.37
C LEU A 88 -6.06 1.46 -2.62
N THR A 89 -6.19 1.87 -3.87
CA THR A 89 -6.36 3.27 -4.26
C THR A 89 -7.61 3.41 -5.11
N LYS A 90 -8.61 4.12 -4.58
CA LYS A 90 -9.78 4.54 -5.37
C LYS A 90 -9.39 5.74 -6.23
N SER A 91 -9.87 5.76 -7.46
CA SER A 91 -9.62 6.86 -8.39
C SER A 91 -10.89 7.13 -9.19
N PRO A 92 -11.36 8.39 -9.23
CA PRO A 92 -12.54 8.75 -10.01
C PRO A 92 -12.26 8.65 -11.51
N VAL A 93 -13.30 8.44 -12.33
CA VAL A 93 -13.18 8.62 -13.78
C VAL A 93 -12.87 10.11 -14.04
N PRO A 94 -11.78 10.45 -14.76
CA PRO A 94 -11.52 11.83 -15.12
C PRO A 94 -12.66 12.36 -16.00
N ALA A 95 -13.31 13.45 -15.59
CA ALA A 95 -14.36 14.10 -16.37
C ALA A 95 -13.91 14.50 -17.80
N ALA A 96 -12.60 14.62 -18.02
CA ALA A 96 -11.97 14.90 -19.31
C ALA A 96 -12.05 13.72 -20.31
N ALA A 97 -12.45 12.52 -19.90
CA ALA A 97 -12.62 11.37 -20.80
C ALA A 97 -13.95 11.40 -21.59
N GLY A 98 -14.76 12.45 -21.47
CA GLY A 98 -16.06 12.56 -22.16
C GLY A 98 -17.13 11.57 -21.66
N LEU A 99 -16.79 10.73 -20.69
CA LEU A 99 -17.67 9.80 -20.02
C LEU A 99 -18.15 10.46 -18.72
N SER A 100 -19.12 11.37 -18.82
CA SER A 100 -19.84 11.78 -17.63
C SER A 100 -20.53 10.53 -17.07
N ALA A 101 -20.23 10.18 -15.83
CA ALA A 101 -21.06 9.27 -15.06
C ALA A 101 -22.50 9.80 -15.14
N SER A 102 -23.30 9.15 -15.98
CA SER A 102 -24.66 9.59 -16.29
C SER A 102 -25.49 9.25 -15.06
N ARG A 103 -25.87 10.29 -14.32
CA ARG A 103 -26.99 10.21 -13.38
C ARG A 103 -28.23 10.70 -14.10
#